data_AF-A0A8J5FNW0-F1
#
_entry.id   AF-A0A8J5FNW0-F1
#
_cell.length_a   1.000
_cell.length_b   1.000
_cell.length_c   1.000
_cell.angle_alpha   90.00
_cell.angle_beta   90.00
_cell.angle_gamma   90.00
#
_symmetry.space_group_name_H-M   'P 1'
#
loop_
_entity.id
_entity.type
_entity.pdbx_description
1 polymer ?
#
loop_
_entity_poly.entity_id
_entity_poly.type
_entity_poly.pdbx_seq_one_letter_code
_entity_poly.pdbx_strand_id
1 'polypeptide(L)'
;MKPSFNCLFLFCFLHCVASSTVRQRDALNKFYFNNGVGRSSSSSSSSSSSSSSCASSLLSVSGLKSKVYDNSGLKEGDKVVRLPGQPEGVNFDQYAGYVTVDRANGRALFYYFTEAAENSRSKPIVLWLNGGPGCSSLGYGAMEELGPFRVMSDGKTLYKNPYARNEG
;
A
#
# COMPACT_ATOMS: atom_id res chain seq x y z
N MET A 1 12.33 -14.02 23.82
CA MET A 1 11.21 -14.30 22.90
C MET A 1 10.84 -13.01 22.20
N LYS A 2 10.69 -13.03 20.87
CA LYS A 2 10.35 -11.85 20.08
C LYS A 2 8.82 -11.71 20.05
N PRO A 3 8.25 -10.48 20.13
CA PRO A 3 6.81 -10.33 19.99
C PRO A 3 6.39 -10.58 18.53
N SER A 4 5.36 -11.40 18.35
CA SER A 4 4.69 -11.68 17.07
C SER A 4 3.36 -10.95 16.95
N PHE A 5 2.96 -10.61 15.71
CA PHE A 5 1.81 -9.77 15.42
C PHE A 5 0.98 -10.33 14.26
N ASN A 6 -0.31 -10.03 14.25
CA ASN A 6 -1.11 -10.16 13.03
C ASN A 6 -0.76 -8.98 12.11
N CYS A 7 -0.31 -9.23 10.89
CA CYS A 7 0.19 -8.17 10.00
C CYS A 7 -0.77 -7.92 8.84
N LEU A 8 -1.23 -6.67 8.69
CA LEU A 8 -2.10 -6.22 7.60
C LEU A 8 -1.33 -5.25 6.70
N PHE A 9 -1.16 -5.62 5.43
CA PHE A 9 -0.49 -4.82 4.41
C PHE A 9 -1.52 -4.30 3.42
N LEU A 10 -1.64 -2.97 3.30
CA LEU A 10 -2.52 -2.35 2.31
C LEU A 10 -1.76 -1.96 1.06
N PHE A 11 -2.26 -2.42 -0.08
CA PHE A 11 -1.78 -1.96 -1.38
C PHE A 11 -2.41 -0.60 -1.66
N CYS A 12 -1.61 0.44 -1.54
CA CYS A 12 -2.07 1.81 -1.70
C CYS A 12 -1.39 2.44 -2.91
N PHE A 13 -2.04 2.41 -4.07
CA PHE A 13 -1.82 3.44 -5.10
C PHE A 13 -2.48 4.74 -4.63
N LEU A 14 -2.04 5.28 -3.48
CA LEU A 14 -2.44 6.63 -3.14
C LEU A 14 -1.64 7.54 -4.07
N HIS A 15 -2.29 7.94 -5.17
CA HIS A 15 -2.05 9.27 -5.70
C HIS A 15 -2.02 10.18 -4.48
N CYS A 16 -0.94 10.92 -4.32
CA CYS A 16 -0.92 12.04 -3.42
C CYS A 16 -2.02 13.00 -3.92
N VAL A 17 -3.25 12.84 -3.44
CA VAL A 17 -4.22 13.92 -3.38
C VAL A 17 -3.74 14.79 -2.22
N ALA A 18 -2.56 15.37 -2.39
CA ALA A 18 -2.27 16.63 -1.77
C ALA A 18 -3.30 17.58 -2.35
N SER A 19 -4.05 18.21 -1.47
CA SER A 19 -4.98 19.27 -1.78
C SER A 19 -4.22 20.45 -2.39
N SER A 20 -3.92 20.38 -3.68
CA SER A 20 -3.76 21.53 -4.54
C SER A 20 -4.86 21.40 -5.58
N THR A 21 -5.80 22.32 -5.56
CA THR A 21 -6.87 22.49 -6.53
C THR A 21 -6.31 22.82 -7.93
N VAL A 22 -5.56 21.91 -8.53
CA VAL A 22 -5.17 21.97 -9.94
C VAL A 22 -5.73 20.72 -10.57
N ARG A 23 -6.89 20.89 -11.20
CA ARG A 23 -7.65 19.78 -11.77
C ARG A 23 -6.79 19.16 -12.85
N GLN A 24 -6.79 17.84 -12.93
CA GLN A 24 -6.17 17.05 -14.01
C GLN A 24 -6.52 17.56 -15.43
N ARG A 25 -7.61 18.33 -15.55
CA ARG A 25 -8.04 19.10 -16.73
C ARG A 25 -7.09 20.23 -17.14
N ASP A 26 -6.43 20.90 -16.21
CA ASP A 26 -5.53 22.04 -16.49
C ASP A 26 -4.19 21.56 -17.03
N ALA A 27 -3.67 20.45 -16.51
CA ALA A 27 -2.48 19.78 -17.05
C ALA A 27 -2.76 19.19 -18.46
N LEU A 28 -3.95 18.63 -18.67
CA LEU A 28 -4.37 18.13 -19.98
C LEU A 28 -4.58 19.26 -21.00
N ASN A 29 -5.23 20.36 -20.60
CA ASN A 29 -5.38 21.55 -21.43
C ASN A 29 -4.02 22.15 -21.80
N LYS A 30 -3.06 22.16 -20.87
CA LYS A 30 -1.70 22.62 -21.14
C LYS A 30 -0.97 21.73 -22.17
N PHE A 31 -1.27 20.45 -22.24
CA PHE A 31 -0.77 19.56 -23.30
C PHE A 31 -1.50 19.78 -24.63
N TYR A 32 -2.81 19.96 -24.62
CA TYR A 32 -3.62 20.15 -25.82
C TYR A 32 -3.34 21.49 -26.54
N PHE A 33 -3.06 22.57 -25.80
CA PHE A 33 -2.82 23.89 -26.39
C PHE A 33 -1.35 24.18 -26.72
N ASN A 34 -0.39 23.34 -26.32
CA ASN A 34 1.04 23.58 -26.55
C ASN A 34 1.58 22.99 -27.86
N ASN A 35 0.73 22.34 -28.67
CA ASN A 35 1.09 21.85 -30.01
C ASN A 35 0.76 22.84 -31.15
N GLY A 36 0.48 24.12 -30.82
CA GLY A 36 0.27 25.19 -31.79
C GLY A 36 1.44 26.19 -31.84
N VAL A 37 2.44 25.92 -32.68
CA VAL A 37 3.31 26.87 -33.44
C VAL A 37 3.94 28.08 -32.70
N GLY A 38 5.28 28.07 -32.58
CA GLY A 38 6.11 29.24 -32.95
C GLY A 38 7.10 29.90 -31.94
N ARG A 39 8.40 29.74 -32.23
CA ARG A 39 9.55 30.70 -32.08
C ARG A 39 10.23 30.97 -30.72
N SER A 40 11.50 30.55 -30.67
CA SER A 40 12.76 31.23 -30.28
C SER A 40 12.83 32.18 -29.06
N SER A 41 13.66 31.86 -28.05
CA SER A 41 14.96 32.53 -27.74
C SER A 41 15.44 32.35 -26.28
N SER A 42 16.70 31.91 -26.14
CA SER A 42 17.72 32.24 -25.12
C SER A 42 17.43 32.24 -23.60
N SER A 43 18.24 31.40 -22.92
CA SER A 43 19.12 31.71 -21.77
C SER A 43 18.70 31.36 -20.33
N SER A 44 19.75 30.94 -19.62
CA SER A 44 20.00 30.91 -18.18
C SER A 44 19.53 29.69 -17.36
N SER A 45 20.55 28.98 -16.87
CA SER A 45 20.57 27.99 -15.82
C SER A 45 20.02 28.52 -14.49
N SER A 46 19.14 27.75 -13.84
CA SER A 46 19.05 27.75 -12.38
C SER A 46 18.62 26.37 -11.89
N SER A 47 19.60 25.63 -11.38
CA SER A 47 19.38 24.46 -10.54
C SER A 47 18.74 24.93 -9.23
N SER A 48 17.41 24.86 -9.16
CA SER A 48 16.66 25.05 -7.91
C SER A 48 16.47 23.69 -7.26
N SER A 49 17.38 23.37 -6.34
CA SER A 49 17.16 22.37 -5.30
C SER A 49 15.93 22.79 -4.48
N SER A 50 14.77 22.30 -4.89
CA SER A 50 13.53 22.51 -4.17
C SER A 50 13.55 21.56 -2.98
N SER A 51 14.05 22.05 -1.84
CA SER A 51 13.75 21.48 -0.53
C SER A 51 12.25 21.59 -0.33
N SER A 52 11.51 20.56 -0.76
CA SER A 52 10.10 20.44 -0.41
C SER A 52 10.05 20.22 1.10
N SER A 53 9.90 21.32 1.84
CA SER A 53 9.46 21.30 3.22
C SER A 53 8.15 20.54 3.23
N CYS A 54 8.19 19.27 3.62
CA CYS A 54 6.99 18.53 3.98
C CYS A 54 6.48 19.19 5.27
N ALA A 55 5.75 20.29 5.10
CA ALA A 55 4.93 20.83 6.15
C ALA A 55 3.91 19.74 6.48
N SER A 56 4.21 18.97 7.52
CA SER A 56 3.29 18.02 8.14
C SER A 56 2.14 18.83 8.71
N SER A 57 1.16 19.17 7.87
CA SER A 57 -0.14 19.56 8.37
C SER A 57 -0.66 18.35 9.14
N LEU A 58 -0.71 18.47 10.47
CA LEU A 58 -1.47 17.57 11.32
C LEU A 58 -2.91 17.61 10.80
N LEU A 59 -3.29 16.61 10.01
CA LEU A 59 -4.67 16.41 9.62
C LEU A 59 -5.43 16.14 10.92
N SER A 60 -6.17 17.15 11.39
CA SER A 60 -7.16 16.95 12.43
C SER A 60 -8.15 15.90 11.92
N VAL A 61 -8.07 14.68 12.46
CA VAL A 61 -8.96 13.55 12.13
C VAL A 61 -10.40 13.83 12.59
N SER A 62 -10.59 14.88 13.37
CA SER A 62 -11.86 15.40 13.88
C SER A 62 -12.75 15.94 12.74
N GLY A 63 -13.43 15.04 12.04
CA GLY A 63 -14.39 15.40 10.99
C GLY A 63 -14.56 14.37 9.87
N LEU A 64 -13.74 13.33 9.81
CA LEU A 64 -13.94 12.25 8.85
C LEU A 64 -15.17 11.41 9.24
N LYS A 65 -16.25 11.53 8.48
CA LYS A 65 -17.36 10.55 8.55
C LYS A 65 -16.86 9.23 8.00
N SER A 66 -16.64 8.24 8.85
CA SER A 66 -16.35 6.88 8.42
C SER A 66 -17.62 6.28 7.81
N LYS A 67 -17.54 5.86 6.54
CA LYS A 67 -18.55 4.98 5.95
C LYS A 67 -18.09 3.55 6.18
N VAL A 68 -18.75 2.87 7.11
CA VAL A 68 -18.55 1.43 7.32
C VAL A 68 -19.50 0.70 6.38
N TYR A 69 -18.94 -0.10 5.47
CA TYR A 69 -19.70 -1.00 4.64
C TYR A 69 -19.78 -2.36 5.33
N ASP A 70 -20.91 -3.05 5.19
CA ASP A 70 -21.01 -4.44 5.63
C ASP A 70 -20.01 -5.29 4.83
N ASN A 71 -19.19 -6.04 5.56
CA ASN A 71 -18.13 -6.92 5.06
C ASN A 71 -18.28 -8.33 5.68
N SER A 72 -19.45 -8.67 6.23
CA SER A 72 -19.71 -9.96 6.87
C SER A 72 -19.41 -11.13 5.91
N GLY A 73 -18.64 -12.11 6.38
CA GLY A 73 -18.27 -13.31 5.60
C GLY A 73 -17.21 -13.12 4.51
N LEU A 74 -16.71 -11.91 4.28
CA LEU A 74 -15.68 -11.67 3.25
C LEU A 74 -14.32 -12.24 3.65
N LYS A 75 -13.97 -12.22 4.95
CA LYS A 75 -12.69 -12.74 5.44
C LYS A 75 -12.51 -14.21 5.08
N GLU A 76 -13.54 -15.03 5.30
CA GLU A 76 -13.46 -16.47 5.02
C GLU A 76 -13.32 -16.74 3.52
N GLY A 77 -13.98 -15.94 2.67
CA GLY A 77 -13.83 -15.99 1.21
C GLY A 77 -12.47 -15.54 0.71
N ASP A 78 -11.81 -14.63 1.45
CA ASP A 78 -10.48 -14.11 1.13
C ASP A 78 -9.33 -15.02 1.60
N LYS A 79 -9.63 -16.20 2.18
CA LYS A 79 -8.60 -17.10 2.72
C LYS A 79 -7.69 -17.62 1.61
N VAL A 80 -6.40 -17.33 1.74
CA VAL A 80 -5.35 -17.83 0.84
C VAL A 80 -4.87 -19.18 1.35
N VAL A 81 -5.29 -20.25 0.66
CA VAL A 81 -4.89 -21.63 1.02
C VAL A 81 -3.38 -21.82 0.87
N ARG A 82 -2.81 -21.36 -0.24
CA ARG A 82 -1.37 -21.40 -0.52
C ARG A 82 -1.02 -20.43 -1.65
N LEU A 83 0.05 -19.66 -1.48
CA LEU A 83 0.61 -18.84 -2.55
C LEU A 83 1.37 -19.70 -3.56
N PRO A 84 1.41 -19.32 -4.85
CA PRO A 84 2.32 -19.92 -5.82
C PRO A 84 3.77 -19.83 -5.31
N GLY A 85 4.51 -20.95 -5.37
CA GLY A 85 5.90 -21.00 -4.91
C GLY A 85 6.09 -20.96 -3.40
N GLN A 86 5.02 -20.99 -2.58
CA GLN A 86 5.11 -21.01 -1.13
C GLN A 86 5.79 -22.30 -0.62
N PRO A 87 6.72 -22.21 0.35
CA PRO A 87 7.33 -23.39 0.96
C PRO A 87 6.31 -24.16 1.79
N GLU A 88 6.56 -25.46 1.96
CA GLU A 88 5.75 -26.31 2.83
C GLU A 88 5.96 -25.97 4.32
N GLY A 89 5.06 -26.46 5.18
CA GLY A 89 5.18 -26.28 6.64
C GLY A 89 4.92 -24.84 7.13
N VAL A 90 4.14 -24.05 6.40
CA VAL A 90 3.61 -22.77 6.87
C VAL A 90 2.44 -23.03 7.81
N ASN A 91 2.52 -22.47 9.03
CA ASN A 91 1.60 -22.71 10.14
C ASN A 91 0.88 -21.44 10.60
N PHE A 92 0.51 -20.58 9.66
CA PHE A 92 -0.35 -19.42 9.92
C PHE A 92 -1.38 -19.28 8.81
N ASP A 93 -2.53 -18.68 9.15
CA ASP A 93 -3.54 -18.32 8.18
C ASP A 93 -3.18 -17.00 7.49
N GLN A 94 -3.52 -16.90 6.22
CA GLN A 94 -3.32 -15.71 5.40
C GLN A 94 -4.54 -15.44 4.54
N TYR A 95 -4.77 -14.17 4.25
CA TYR A 95 -5.98 -13.67 3.60
C TYR A 95 -5.60 -12.55 2.65
N ALA A 96 -6.23 -12.51 1.48
CA ALA A 96 -6.01 -11.46 0.49
C ALA A 96 -7.31 -11.14 -0.22
N GLY A 97 -7.64 -9.85 -0.31
CA GLY A 97 -8.91 -9.42 -0.89
C GLY A 97 -8.99 -7.92 -1.04
N TYR A 98 -10.21 -7.42 -1.24
CA TYR A 98 -10.48 -6.00 -1.45
C TYR A 98 -11.48 -5.47 -0.42
N VAL A 99 -11.14 -4.35 0.22
CA VAL A 99 -12.06 -3.60 1.09
C VAL A 99 -12.56 -2.39 0.33
N THR A 100 -13.88 -2.30 0.14
CA THR A 100 -14.50 -1.15 -0.52
C THR A 100 -14.38 0.09 0.36
N VAL A 101 -13.82 1.18 -0.17
CA VAL A 101 -13.66 2.46 0.56
C VAL A 101 -14.57 3.55 0.02
N ASP A 102 -15.02 3.44 -1.23
CA ASP A 102 -16.02 4.33 -1.81
C ASP A 102 -16.87 3.61 -2.87
N ARG A 103 -18.08 3.21 -2.48
CA ARG A 103 -19.03 2.55 -3.39
C ARG A 103 -19.46 3.45 -4.54
N ALA A 104 -19.63 4.76 -4.31
CA ALA A 104 -20.15 5.67 -5.32
C ALA A 104 -19.17 5.86 -6.48
N ASN A 105 -17.87 5.80 -6.18
CA ASN A 105 -16.79 5.92 -7.16
C ASN A 105 -16.13 4.57 -7.49
N GLY A 106 -16.69 3.44 -7.01
CA GLY A 106 -16.14 2.10 -7.25
C GLY A 106 -14.72 1.89 -6.72
N ARG A 107 -14.31 2.58 -5.64
CA ARG A 107 -12.95 2.47 -5.09
C ARG A 107 -12.87 1.40 -4.01
N ALA A 108 -11.88 0.52 -4.13
CA ALA A 108 -11.52 -0.47 -3.13
C ALA A 108 -10.00 -0.51 -2.94
N LEU A 109 -9.56 -0.88 -1.73
CA LEU A 109 -8.15 -1.12 -1.41
C LEU A 109 -7.90 -2.61 -1.34
N PHE A 110 -6.87 -3.08 -2.04
CA PHE A 110 -6.39 -4.45 -1.87
C PHE A 110 -5.64 -4.57 -0.55
N TYR A 111 -5.80 -5.70 0.14
CA TYR A 111 -5.06 -6.04 1.34
C TYR A 111 -4.47 -7.44 1.26
N TYR A 112 -3.35 -7.62 1.96
CA TYR A 112 -2.80 -8.92 2.31
C TYR A 112 -2.61 -8.97 3.82
N PHE A 113 -3.18 -9.99 4.46
CA PHE A 113 -3.20 -10.16 5.90
C PHE A 113 -2.61 -11.51 6.27
N THR A 114 -1.71 -11.53 7.24
CA THR A 114 -1.10 -12.75 7.76
C THR A 114 -1.31 -12.79 9.26
N GLU A 115 -1.92 -13.87 9.75
CA GLU A 115 -2.05 -14.08 11.19
C GLU A 115 -0.68 -14.37 11.82
N ALA A 116 -0.57 -14.11 13.12
CA ALA A 116 0.58 -14.57 13.89
C ALA A 116 0.60 -16.11 13.92
N ALA A 117 1.78 -16.72 13.73
CA ALA A 117 1.92 -18.18 13.71
C ALA A 117 1.52 -18.85 15.03
N GLU A 118 1.63 -18.11 16.15
CA GLU A 118 1.25 -18.59 17.47
C GLU A 118 0.20 -17.70 18.12
N ASN A 119 -0.87 -18.32 18.62
CA ASN A 119 -1.93 -17.67 19.39
C ASN A 119 -2.53 -16.42 18.70
N SER A 120 -2.76 -16.47 17.39
CA SER A 120 -3.20 -15.32 16.58
C SER A 120 -4.35 -14.51 17.18
N ARG A 121 -5.32 -15.19 17.79
CA ARG A 121 -6.50 -14.58 18.45
C ARG A 121 -6.17 -13.63 19.60
N SER A 122 -5.04 -13.80 20.28
CA SER A 122 -4.61 -12.93 21.39
C SER A 122 -3.58 -11.89 20.97
N LYS A 123 -3.09 -11.94 19.72
CA LYS A 123 -2.07 -11.01 19.21
C LYS A 123 -2.72 -9.75 18.64
N PRO A 124 -2.10 -8.57 18.82
CA PRO A 124 -2.62 -7.35 18.23
C PRO A 124 -2.45 -7.35 16.71
N ILE A 125 -3.29 -6.57 16.02
CA ILE A 125 -3.18 -6.30 14.60
C ILE A 125 -2.27 -5.09 14.39
N VAL A 126 -1.27 -5.24 13.54
CA VAL A 126 -0.39 -4.18 13.07
C VAL A 126 -0.74 -3.88 11.61
N LEU A 127 -1.19 -2.65 11.37
CA LEU A 127 -1.34 -2.11 10.03
C LEU A 127 0.01 -1.59 9.55
N TRP A 128 0.51 -2.12 8.43
CA TRP A 128 1.74 -1.70 7.80
C TRP A 128 1.47 -0.94 6.49
N LEU A 129 1.98 0.29 6.43
CA LEU A 129 1.83 1.19 5.29
C LEU A 129 3.23 1.63 4.84
N ASN A 130 3.63 1.23 3.63
CA ASN A 130 4.81 1.80 3.00
C ASN A 130 4.46 3.20 2.46
N GLY A 131 5.42 4.12 2.59
CA GLY A 131 5.28 5.50 2.13
C GLY A 131 5.69 5.71 0.67
N GLY A 132 5.82 6.97 0.27
CA GLY A 132 6.02 7.38 -1.13
C GLY A 132 4.70 7.35 -1.91
N PRO A 133 4.47 8.25 -2.88
CA PRO A 133 3.28 8.16 -3.70
C PRO A 133 3.38 6.95 -4.64
N GLY A 134 2.49 5.97 -4.45
CA GLY A 134 2.33 4.82 -5.36
C GLY A 134 3.14 3.56 -5.02
N CYS A 135 3.92 3.54 -3.94
CA CYS A 135 4.59 2.32 -3.48
C CYS A 135 3.59 1.36 -2.81
N SER A 136 3.80 0.06 -3.03
CA SER A 136 2.93 -0.99 -2.50
C SER A 136 3.46 -1.55 -1.19
N SER A 137 2.63 -1.55 -0.14
CA SER A 137 2.97 -2.23 1.12
C SER A 137 3.01 -3.75 1.00
N LEU A 138 2.37 -4.32 -0.04
CA LEU A 138 2.54 -5.74 -0.37
C LEU A 138 3.93 -5.99 -0.94
N GLY A 139 4.35 -5.19 -1.92
CA GLY A 139 5.64 -5.34 -2.59
C GLY A 139 6.80 -5.12 -1.64
N TYR A 140 6.89 -3.93 -1.05
CA TYR A 140 7.97 -3.62 -0.12
C TYR A 140 7.74 -4.24 1.25
N GLY A 141 6.66 -3.84 1.94
CA GLY A 141 6.39 -4.28 3.32
C GLY A 141 6.34 -5.80 3.49
N ALA A 142 5.47 -6.47 2.73
CA ALA A 142 5.24 -7.89 2.91
C ALA A 142 6.34 -8.76 2.30
N MET A 143 6.83 -8.44 1.09
CA MET A 143 7.78 -9.31 0.39
C MET A 143 9.26 -8.95 0.64
N GLU A 144 9.59 -7.69 0.95
CA GLU A 144 10.99 -7.22 1.06
C GLU A 144 11.40 -6.75 2.46
N GLU A 145 10.46 -6.36 3.33
CA GLU A 145 10.76 -5.85 4.67
C GLU A 145 10.45 -6.84 5.80
N LEU A 146 9.17 -7.12 6.08
CA LEU A 146 8.79 -7.75 7.35
C LEU A 146 7.66 -8.78 7.30
N GLY A 147 7.09 -9.03 6.12
CA GLY A 147 6.15 -10.11 5.94
C GLY A 147 6.80 -11.50 6.02
N PRO A 148 5.98 -12.56 5.92
CA PRO A 148 6.40 -13.93 6.20
C PRO A 148 7.28 -14.55 5.12
N PHE A 149 7.27 -13.99 3.91
CA PHE A 149 7.94 -14.58 2.75
C PHE A 149 8.84 -13.57 2.06
N ARG A 150 9.84 -14.11 1.37
CA ARG A 150 10.72 -13.42 0.45
C ARG A 150 10.62 -14.06 -0.92
N VAL A 151 10.75 -13.26 -1.96
CA VAL A 151 10.80 -13.74 -3.35
C VAL A 151 12.23 -14.19 -3.66
N MET A 152 12.38 -15.40 -4.19
CA MET A 152 13.66 -15.92 -4.66
C MET A 152 14.11 -15.19 -5.94
N SER A 153 15.38 -15.32 -6.31
CA SER A 153 15.95 -14.69 -7.51
C SER A 153 15.31 -15.16 -8.82
N ASP A 154 14.59 -16.28 -8.81
CA ASP A 154 13.83 -16.79 -9.95
C ASP A 154 12.51 -16.04 -10.20
N GLY A 155 12.08 -15.17 -9.27
CA GLY A 155 10.83 -14.42 -9.33
C GLY A 155 9.57 -15.28 -9.26
N LYS A 156 9.69 -16.56 -8.89
CA LYS A 156 8.61 -17.56 -8.94
C LYS A 156 8.43 -18.31 -7.64
N THR A 157 9.51 -18.50 -6.88
CA THR A 157 9.47 -19.24 -5.62
C THR A 157 9.60 -18.29 -4.43
N LEU A 158 9.03 -18.72 -3.30
CA LEU A 158 9.08 -18.00 -2.04
C LEU A 158 9.92 -18.78 -1.04
N TYR A 159 10.58 -18.08 -0.13
CA TYR A 159 11.20 -18.67 1.05
C TYR A 159 10.72 -17.95 2.32
N LYS A 160 10.70 -18.67 3.45
CA LYS A 160 10.30 -18.08 4.74
C LYS A 160 11.29 -17.00 5.17
N ASN A 161 10.77 -15.87 5.65
CA ASN A 161 11.56 -14.84 6.29
C ASN A 161 11.76 -15.18 7.77
N PRO A 162 12.97 -15.54 8.23
CA PRO A 162 13.23 -15.90 9.62
C PRO A 162 13.04 -14.72 10.60
N TYR A 163 12.96 -13.48 10.08
CA TYR A 163 12.77 -12.27 10.88
C TYR A 163 11.38 -11.65 10.70
N ALA A 164 10.43 -12.39 10.12
CA ALA A 164 9.07 -11.91 9.94
C ALA A 164 8.45 -11.39 11.24
N ARG A 165 7.54 -10.42 11.12
CA ARG A 165 6.85 -9.82 12.28
C ARG A 165 5.67 -10.67 12.77
N ASN A 166 5.21 -11.63 11.97
CA ASN A 166 4.15 -12.57 12.35
C ASN A 166 4.68 -13.88 12.98
N GLU A 167 5.99 -14.06 13.03
CA GLU A 167 6.68 -15.21 13.64
C GLU A 167 7.24 -14.82 15.03
N GLY A 168 7.18 -15.74 16.01
CA GLY A 168 7.52 -15.53 17.43
C GLY A 168 8.83 -16.17 17.88
#